data_AF-A0A9Q9AVJ1-F1
#
_entry.id   AF-A0A9Q9AVJ1-F1
#
_cell.length_a   1.000
_cell.length_b   1.000
_cell.length_c   1.000
_cell.angle_alpha   90.00
_cell.angle_beta   90.00
_cell.angle_gamma   90.00
#
_symmetry.space_group_name_H-M   'P 1'
#
loop_
_entity.id
_entity.type
_entity.pdbx_description
1 polymer ?
#
loop_
_entity_poly.entity_id
_entity_poly.type
_entity_poly.pdbx_seq_one_letter_code
_entity_poly.pdbx_strand_id
1 'polypeptide(L)'
;MSELLEFLRTHDEAFRSRARLASLYSDFRQQRTTNPDGYRANSSAWLRALSSAAKAGLIPSQTGEAGGSSRFVMESGESLLRELNTQQYGRPLALGAVLEDAMNSKALIPLREFLDRKDSLYHRSWIPTPWQVVNWGLRQLGVIGGTSSEDKLVKGNFVVVANVEAAAKVVQEKAGKIMTSDSERIFTRELFDTTFASTLGVNALSPHDLNVLLRHLSRDRNAGAYDAESGTVKFAAPGEATPSPVTKEDISIASLRTLIASLQPQIDHLTNRISTLDATARSAVAEKQLLKAKTALRQKKAATTKLEKRTATLAQLEDVYAKIEQAADQVQIVRVLEQSGQALKSLNAQTGGVEKVQDVMEGLREDMMDTEDMSNAINEVAMGEVDEGEVEDELEALEKVEKDKIKAKERAEREAKEELEAEAREKRETEEAEETRARLTELESVAKVPDGQVDAQMKDAEQEAA
;
A
#
# COMPACT_ATOMS: atom_id res chain seq x y z
N MET A 1 1.13 1.83 30.45
CA MET A 1 1.69 0.51 30.11
C MET A 1 2.19 0.64 28.69
N SER A 2 3.38 0.14 28.36
CA SER A 2 3.87 0.21 26.99
C SER A 2 3.00 -0.64 26.06
N GLU A 3 3.00 -0.28 24.77
CA GLU A 3 2.35 -1.07 23.72
C GLU A 3 2.91 -2.50 23.66
N LEU A 4 4.24 -2.63 23.83
CA LEU A 4 4.90 -3.93 23.92
C LEU A 4 4.34 -4.80 25.05
N LEU A 5 4.19 -4.26 26.27
CA LEU A 5 3.66 -5.02 27.40
C LEU A 5 2.19 -5.38 27.23
N GLU A 6 1.39 -4.45 26.69
CA GLU A 6 -0.01 -4.72 26.38
C GLU A 6 -0.14 -5.85 25.36
N PHE A 7 0.68 -5.84 24.31
CA PHE A 7 0.74 -6.92 23.34
C PHE A 7 1.11 -8.25 23.97
N LEU A 8 2.18 -8.30 24.79
CA LEU A 8 2.62 -9.53 25.45
C LEU A 8 1.53 -10.11 26.37
N ARG A 9 0.88 -9.26 27.17
CA ARG A 9 -0.22 -9.72 28.04
C ARG A 9 -1.43 -10.23 27.25
N THR A 10 -1.66 -9.68 26.06
CA THR A 10 -2.80 -10.07 25.23
C THR A 10 -2.52 -11.37 24.47
N HIS A 11 -1.30 -11.54 23.95
CA HIS A 11 -0.97 -12.61 23.01
C HIS A 11 -0.17 -13.77 23.62
N ASP A 12 0.30 -13.64 24.86
CA ASP A 12 1.09 -14.67 25.53
C ASP A 12 0.47 -15.10 26.86
N GLU A 13 0.07 -16.37 26.95
CA GLU A 13 -0.53 -16.93 28.17
C GLU A 13 0.39 -16.79 29.39
N ALA A 14 1.71 -16.85 29.20
CA ALA A 14 2.66 -16.73 30.29
C ALA A 14 2.67 -15.32 30.92
N PHE A 15 2.22 -14.31 30.18
CA PHE A 15 2.15 -12.92 30.63
C PHE A 15 0.76 -12.53 31.15
N ARG A 16 -0.26 -13.39 31.00
CA ARG A 16 -1.63 -13.15 31.50
C ARG A 16 -1.75 -13.38 33.01
N SER A 17 -1.19 -14.47 33.51
CA SER A 17 -1.29 -14.87 34.91
C SER A 17 -0.38 -14.03 35.81
N ARG A 18 -0.91 -13.50 36.91
CA ARG A 18 -0.14 -12.72 37.89
C ARG A 18 1.05 -13.51 38.47
N ALA A 19 0.82 -14.77 38.83
CA ALA A 19 1.86 -15.63 39.39
C ALA A 19 2.95 -15.96 38.35
N ARG A 20 2.54 -16.21 37.10
CA ARG A 20 3.48 -16.50 36.02
C ARG A 20 4.30 -15.27 35.64
N LEU A 21 3.66 -14.10 35.57
CA LEU A 21 4.33 -12.82 35.32
C LEU A 21 5.36 -12.50 36.42
N ALA A 22 5.02 -12.70 37.69
CA ALA A 22 5.96 -12.55 38.79
C ALA A 22 7.19 -13.47 38.63
N SER A 23 6.98 -14.73 38.24
CA SER A 23 8.07 -15.67 37.95
C SER A 23 8.95 -15.19 36.78
N LEU A 24 8.35 -14.66 35.71
CA LEU A 24 9.09 -14.16 34.54
C LEU A 24 9.93 -12.93 34.86
N TYR A 25 9.47 -12.06 35.76
CA TYR A 25 10.19 -10.84 36.14
C TYR A 25 11.22 -11.05 37.26
N SER A 26 11.12 -12.16 38.01
CA SER A 26 12.08 -12.51 39.05
C SER A 26 13.48 -12.84 38.50
N ASP A 27 14.50 -12.78 39.35
CA ASP A 27 15.81 -13.35 39.03
C ASP A 27 15.76 -14.88 39.15
N PHE A 28 15.36 -15.54 38.07
CA PHE A 28 15.26 -16.99 38.02
C PHE A 28 16.59 -17.68 37.63
N ARG A 29 17.72 -16.98 37.52
CA ARG A 29 19.01 -17.57 37.07
C ARG A 29 19.48 -18.71 37.96
N GLN A 30 19.24 -18.63 39.26
CA GLN A 30 19.57 -19.70 40.22
C GLN A 30 18.81 -21.01 39.94
N GLN A 31 17.67 -20.93 39.25
CA GLN A 31 16.91 -22.11 38.86
C GLN A 31 17.67 -22.97 37.83
N ARG A 32 18.70 -22.44 37.14
CA ARG A 32 19.56 -23.25 36.25
C ARG A 32 20.08 -24.52 36.95
N THR A 33 20.36 -24.45 38.26
CA THR A 33 20.85 -25.59 39.05
C THR A 33 19.78 -26.17 39.97
N THR A 34 18.93 -25.33 40.57
CA THR A 34 17.97 -25.78 41.60
C THR A 34 16.65 -26.29 41.02
N ASN A 35 16.22 -25.79 39.86
CA ASN A 35 15.01 -26.21 39.16
C ASN A 35 15.16 -25.98 37.63
N PRO A 36 15.92 -26.84 36.94
CA PRO A 36 16.25 -26.63 35.52
C PRO A 36 15.02 -26.53 34.62
N ASP A 37 13.94 -27.24 34.93
CA ASP A 37 12.71 -27.20 34.15
C ASP A 37 11.97 -25.87 34.31
N GLY A 38 11.91 -25.33 35.53
CA GLY A 38 11.38 -23.99 35.78
C GLY A 38 12.18 -22.90 35.06
N TYR A 39 13.51 -23.01 35.07
CA TYR A 39 14.40 -22.12 34.33
C TYR A 39 14.12 -22.16 32.82
N ARG A 40 14.09 -23.37 32.23
CA ARG A 40 13.80 -23.57 30.80
C ARG A 40 12.42 -23.05 30.42
N ALA A 41 11.41 -23.26 31.26
CA ALA A 41 10.06 -22.74 31.02
C ALA A 41 10.02 -21.20 31.02
N ASN A 42 10.77 -20.53 31.91
CA ASN A 42 10.89 -19.06 31.92
C ASN A 42 11.66 -18.54 30.71
N SER A 43 12.82 -19.14 30.43
CA SER A 43 13.69 -18.74 29.32
C SER A 43 12.99 -18.90 27.97
N SER A 44 12.34 -20.05 27.73
CA SER A 44 11.56 -20.28 26.50
C SER A 44 10.33 -19.37 26.38
N ALA A 45 9.63 -19.06 27.48
CA ALA A 45 8.50 -18.13 27.47
C ALA A 45 8.95 -16.71 27.07
N TRP A 46 10.07 -16.22 27.63
CA TRP A 46 10.63 -14.93 27.24
C TRP A 46 11.08 -14.91 25.78
N LEU A 47 11.80 -15.93 25.32
CA LEU A 47 12.24 -16.01 23.93
C LEU A 47 11.06 -16.03 22.96
N ARG A 48 10.01 -16.82 23.25
CA ARG A 48 8.79 -16.88 22.43
C ARG A 48 8.06 -15.54 22.40
N ALA A 49 7.91 -14.89 23.56
CA ALA A 49 7.30 -13.58 23.69
C ALA A 49 8.04 -12.52 22.88
N LEU A 50 9.37 -12.44 23.02
CA LEU A 50 10.20 -11.48 22.28
C LEU A 50 10.21 -11.77 20.78
N SER A 51 10.24 -13.04 20.37
CA SER A 51 10.15 -13.42 18.97
C SER A 51 8.80 -13.00 18.37
N SER A 52 7.70 -13.19 19.09
CA SER A 52 6.37 -12.77 18.66
C SER A 52 6.23 -11.25 18.62
N ALA A 53 6.80 -10.53 19.60
CA ALA A 53 6.79 -9.07 19.61
C ALA A 53 7.65 -8.49 18.49
N ALA A 54 8.83 -9.06 18.23
CA ALA A 54 9.65 -8.72 17.08
C ALA A 54 8.86 -8.95 15.80
N LYS A 55 8.23 -10.13 15.66
CA LYS A 55 7.38 -10.42 14.51
C LYS A 55 6.22 -9.44 14.38
N ALA A 56 5.74 -8.79 15.43
CA ALA A 56 4.70 -7.77 15.37
C ALA A 56 5.24 -6.35 15.09
N GLY A 57 6.56 -6.15 15.03
CA GLY A 57 7.18 -4.83 14.92
C GLY A 57 7.11 -4.03 16.22
N LEU A 58 7.00 -4.68 17.38
CA LEU A 58 6.81 -3.98 18.66
C LEU A 58 8.08 -3.90 19.50
N ILE A 59 9.19 -4.44 19.02
CA ILE A 59 10.48 -4.25 19.68
C ILE A 59 11.02 -2.87 19.28
N PRO A 60 11.39 -2.02 20.25
CA PRO A 60 11.95 -0.71 19.96
C PRO A 60 13.24 -0.82 19.13
N SER A 61 13.34 -0.03 18.07
CA SER A 61 14.58 0.20 17.33
C SER A 61 14.96 1.67 17.40
N GLN A 62 16.24 1.97 17.63
CA GLN A 62 16.75 3.36 17.62
C GLN A 62 16.76 3.99 16.23
N THR A 63 16.67 3.18 15.18
CA THR A 63 16.57 3.62 13.79
C THR A 63 15.10 3.88 13.45
N GLY A 64 14.70 5.15 13.46
CA GLY A 64 13.47 5.63 12.82
C GLY A 64 13.65 5.64 11.29
N GLU A 65 14.01 4.50 10.71
CA GLU A 65 14.16 4.35 9.27
C GLU A 65 12.79 4.25 8.58
N ALA A 66 12.69 4.85 7.40
CA ALA A 66 11.52 4.70 6.52
C ALA A 66 11.34 3.20 6.20
N GLY A 67 10.21 2.61 6.62
CA GLY A 67 9.95 1.17 6.44
C GLY A 67 9.33 0.45 7.64
N GLY A 68 9.15 1.15 8.77
CA GLY A 68 8.60 0.55 9.99
C GLY A 68 9.63 -0.24 10.79
N SER A 69 9.22 -0.74 11.95
CA SER A 69 10.08 -1.50 12.87
C SER A 69 10.45 -2.87 12.31
N SER A 70 11.71 -3.26 12.47
CA SER A 70 12.22 -4.54 11.99
C SER A 70 11.51 -5.73 12.64
N ARG A 71 11.15 -6.73 11.83
CA ARG A 71 10.41 -7.93 12.26
C ARG A 71 11.30 -9.14 12.48
N PHE A 72 12.48 -9.14 11.85
CA PHE A 72 13.46 -10.20 11.92
C PHE A 72 14.65 -9.83 12.79
N VAL A 73 14.89 -8.55 13.03
CA VAL A 73 15.96 -8.07 13.90
C VAL A 73 15.36 -7.40 15.13
N MET A 74 15.80 -7.83 16.30
CA MET A 74 15.46 -7.20 17.57
C MET A 74 16.68 -6.47 18.14
N GLU A 75 16.47 -5.24 18.59
CA GLU A 75 17.46 -4.52 19.39
C GLU A 75 17.29 -4.91 20.87
N SER A 76 18.37 -5.35 21.50
CA SER A 76 18.44 -5.50 22.95
C SER A 76 19.22 -4.34 23.55
N GLY A 77 18.78 -3.87 24.72
CA GLY A 77 19.39 -2.77 25.43
C GLY A 77 18.41 -2.09 26.38
N GLU A 78 18.78 -0.88 26.82
CA GLU A 78 18.01 -0.10 27.78
C GLU A 78 16.63 0.33 27.26
N SER A 79 16.48 0.54 25.94
CA SER A 79 15.19 0.81 25.29
C SER A 79 14.21 -0.33 25.51
N LEU A 80 14.63 -1.57 25.24
CA LEU A 80 13.83 -2.78 25.47
C LEU A 80 13.46 -2.95 26.95
N LEU A 81 14.41 -2.77 27.87
CA LEU A 81 14.14 -2.89 29.31
C LEU A 81 13.16 -1.83 29.81
N ARG A 82 13.21 -0.62 29.24
CA ARG A 82 12.28 0.45 29.57
C ARG A 82 10.86 0.09 29.13
N GLU A 83 10.70 -0.41 27.91
CA GLU A 83 9.37 -0.85 27.44
C GLU A 83 8.85 -2.04 28.22
N LEU A 84 9.72 -2.94 28.70
CA LEU A 84 9.30 -4.08 29.52
C LEU A 84 9.06 -3.73 31.00
N ASN A 85 9.25 -2.49 31.42
CA ASN A 85 9.10 -2.10 32.81
C ASN A 85 7.62 -2.08 33.25
N THR A 86 7.32 -2.75 34.36
CA THR A 86 5.98 -2.78 34.98
C THR A 86 5.97 -2.01 36.30
N GLN A 87 4.84 -1.39 36.63
CA GLN A 87 4.68 -0.72 37.93
C GLN A 87 4.80 -1.70 39.12
N GLN A 88 4.38 -2.95 38.93
CA GLN A 88 4.30 -3.94 40.02
C GLN A 88 5.58 -4.76 40.21
N TYR A 89 6.27 -5.14 39.13
CA TYR A 89 7.44 -6.04 39.18
C TYR A 89 8.72 -5.37 38.70
N GLY A 90 8.67 -4.10 38.30
CA GLY A 90 9.81 -3.40 37.74
C GLY A 90 10.23 -3.99 36.39
N ARG A 91 11.55 -4.10 36.17
CA ARG A 91 12.17 -4.63 34.97
C ARG A 91 12.45 -6.13 35.11
N PRO A 92 12.48 -6.91 34.01
CA PRO A 92 12.83 -8.32 34.08
C PRO A 92 14.30 -8.52 34.48
N LEU A 93 14.55 -9.28 35.54
CA LEU A 93 15.87 -9.41 36.18
C LEU A 93 16.78 -10.49 35.57
N ALA A 94 16.25 -11.40 34.76
CA ALA A 94 17.01 -12.52 34.16
C ALA A 94 17.03 -12.48 32.63
N LEU A 95 16.65 -11.35 32.01
CA LEU A 95 16.50 -11.27 30.56
C LEU A 95 17.84 -11.40 29.81
N GLY A 96 18.96 -10.96 30.41
CA GLY A 96 20.30 -11.17 29.87
C GLY A 96 20.61 -12.66 29.73
N ALA A 97 20.32 -13.45 30.77
CA ALA A 97 20.49 -14.90 30.73
C ALA A 97 19.60 -15.59 29.68
N VAL A 98 18.39 -15.07 29.42
CA VAL A 98 17.52 -15.58 28.33
C VAL A 98 18.14 -15.33 26.96
N LEU A 99 18.61 -14.11 26.69
CA LEU A 99 19.23 -13.81 25.40
C LEU A 99 20.53 -14.59 25.21
N GLU A 100 21.28 -14.81 26.29
CA GLU A 100 22.45 -15.69 26.30
C GLU A 100 22.11 -17.12 25.86
N ASP A 101 21.10 -17.74 26.49
CA ASP A 101 20.65 -19.09 26.11
C ASP A 101 20.17 -19.13 24.66
N ALA A 102 19.47 -18.08 24.22
CA ALA A 102 18.97 -17.96 22.85
C ALA A 102 20.11 -17.84 21.83
N MET A 103 21.20 -17.14 22.17
CA MET A 103 22.41 -17.10 21.35
C MET A 103 23.14 -18.44 21.33
N ASN A 104 23.30 -19.08 22.50
CA ASN A 104 23.94 -20.38 22.63
C ASN A 104 23.19 -21.48 21.85
N SER A 105 21.85 -21.40 21.80
CA SER A 105 20.99 -22.28 21.01
C SER A 105 20.80 -21.84 19.55
N LYS A 106 21.43 -20.73 19.14
CA LYS A 106 21.30 -20.13 17.79
C LYS A 106 19.88 -19.68 17.42
N ALA A 107 18.98 -19.54 18.39
CA ALA A 107 17.69 -18.92 18.17
C ALA A 107 17.82 -17.41 17.92
N LEU A 108 18.84 -16.79 18.51
CA LEU A 108 19.28 -15.43 18.22
C LEU A 108 20.71 -15.44 17.70
N ILE A 109 20.98 -14.64 16.66
CA ILE A 109 22.34 -14.50 16.09
C ILE A 109 22.65 -13.01 15.96
N PRO A 110 23.81 -12.50 16.40
CA PRO A 110 24.18 -11.11 16.18
C PRO A 110 24.06 -10.73 14.69
N LEU A 111 23.46 -9.59 14.38
CA LEU A 111 23.11 -9.21 13.01
C LEU A 111 24.32 -9.23 12.06
N ARG A 112 25.46 -8.64 12.48
CA ARG A 112 26.68 -8.62 11.66
C ARG A 112 27.20 -10.03 11.39
N GLU A 113 27.24 -10.86 12.42
CA GLU A 113 27.64 -12.26 12.28
C GLU A 113 26.73 -13.02 11.33
N PHE A 114 25.41 -12.81 11.44
CA PHE A 114 24.45 -13.44 10.53
C PHE A 114 24.71 -13.07 9.07
N LEU A 115 24.96 -11.78 8.78
CA LEU A 115 25.16 -11.29 7.42
C LEU A 115 26.54 -11.69 6.85
N ASP A 116 27.60 -11.55 7.64
CA ASP A 116 28.99 -11.82 7.21
C ASP A 116 29.26 -13.31 7.00
N ARG A 117 28.51 -14.18 7.68
CA ARG A 117 28.73 -15.63 7.62
C ARG A 117 28.40 -16.19 6.23
N LYS A 118 29.39 -16.87 5.63
CA LYS A 118 29.30 -17.48 4.28
C LYS A 118 28.61 -18.84 4.27
N ASP A 119 28.82 -19.65 5.29
CA ASP A 119 28.25 -21.01 5.36
C ASP A 119 26.85 -21.03 5.98
N SER A 120 26.06 -22.04 5.59
CA SER A 120 24.71 -22.27 6.10
C SER A 120 24.66 -22.35 7.64
N LEU A 121 23.56 -21.84 8.21
CA LEU A 121 23.25 -21.95 9.63
C LEU A 121 23.26 -23.39 10.15
N TYR A 122 22.85 -24.33 9.29
CA TYR A 122 22.64 -25.73 9.62
C TYR A 122 23.84 -26.63 9.30
N HIS A 123 24.94 -26.07 8.79
CA HIS A 123 26.15 -26.86 8.56
C HIS A 123 26.74 -27.34 9.89
N ARG A 124 27.02 -28.65 9.98
CA ARG A 124 27.32 -29.38 11.23
C ARG A 124 28.67 -28.98 11.86
N SER A 125 29.59 -28.42 11.07
CA SER A 125 30.95 -28.04 11.47
C SER A 125 31.02 -26.62 12.04
N TRP A 126 30.31 -26.34 13.13
CA TRP A 126 30.47 -25.06 13.83
C TRP A 126 31.58 -25.20 14.89
N ILE A 127 32.74 -24.60 14.65
CA ILE A 127 33.69 -24.24 15.71
C ILE A 127 33.38 -22.78 16.07
N PRO A 128 32.93 -22.47 17.30
CA PRO A 128 32.73 -21.09 17.73
C PRO A 128 34.04 -20.33 17.56
N THR A 129 34.02 -19.14 16.95
CA THR A 129 35.25 -18.37 16.86
C THR A 129 35.71 -18.04 18.29
N PRO A 130 37.00 -18.28 18.65
CA PRO A 130 37.48 -18.17 20.03
C PRO A 130 37.16 -16.82 20.72
N TRP A 131 36.93 -15.75 19.95
CA TRP A 131 36.61 -14.42 20.47
C TRP A 131 35.16 -14.27 20.98
N GLN A 132 34.22 -15.14 20.59
CA GLN A 132 32.79 -15.05 20.95
C GLN A 132 32.50 -15.45 22.40
N VAL A 133 33.22 -16.45 22.92
CA VAL A 133 33.07 -16.90 24.31
C VAL A 133 33.90 -16.03 25.27
N VAL A 134 35.03 -15.49 24.77
CA VAL A 134 36.00 -14.76 25.58
C VAL A 134 35.54 -13.34 25.91
N ASN A 135 34.91 -12.61 24.99
CA ASN A 135 34.50 -11.22 25.26
C ASN A 135 33.26 -11.10 26.17
N TRP A 136 32.38 -12.11 26.17
CA TRP A 136 31.24 -12.19 27.09
C TRP A 136 31.64 -12.82 28.43
N GLY A 137 32.43 -13.91 28.40
CA GLY A 137 32.99 -14.53 29.61
C GLY A 137 33.82 -13.58 30.46
N LEU A 138 34.66 -12.72 29.84
CA LEU A 138 35.45 -11.71 30.56
C LEU A 138 34.59 -10.56 31.15
N ARG A 139 33.44 -10.22 30.53
CA ARG A 139 32.50 -9.21 31.06
C ARG A 139 31.67 -9.73 32.23
N GLN A 140 31.41 -11.03 32.28
CA GLN A 140 30.64 -11.67 33.36
C GLN A 140 31.54 -12.22 34.49
N LEU A 141 32.81 -12.54 34.22
CA LEU A 141 33.80 -13.03 35.21
C LEU A 141 34.60 -11.93 35.92
N GLY A 142 34.31 -10.63 35.70
CA GLY A 142 34.82 -9.56 36.57
C GLY A 142 36.33 -9.26 36.50
N VAL A 143 37.02 -9.63 35.40
CA VAL A 143 38.47 -9.40 35.23
C VAL A 143 38.80 -7.93 34.89
N ILE A 144 37.79 -7.10 34.64
CA ILE A 144 37.92 -5.63 34.63
C ILE A 144 37.06 -5.07 35.78
N GLY A 145 37.57 -5.21 37.01
CA GLY A 145 37.22 -4.34 38.14
C GLY A 145 35.78 -4.38 38.67
N GLY A 146 35.15 -5.55 38.80
CA GLY A 146 33.93 -5.67 39.60
C GLY A 146 33.20 -7.01 39.49
N THR A 147 33.02 -7.69 40.62
CA THR A 147 32.10 -8.82 40.78
C THR A 147 30.66 -8.33 40.64
N SER A 148 30.14 -8.22 39.41
CA SER A 148 28.72 -7.86 39.22
C SER A 148 27.85 -9.10 39.42
N SER A 149 27.13 -9.15 40.55
CA SER A 149 26.07 -10.13 40.86
C SER A 149 24.80 -9.94 40.00
N GLU A 150 24.69 -8.82 39.30
CA GLU A 150 23.51 -8.42 38.52
C GLU A 150 23.57 -8.92 37.07
N ASP A 151 22.42 -9.35 36.55
CA ASP A 151 22.27 -9.73 35.14
C ASP A 151 22.35 -8.48 34.25
N LYS A 152 23.30 -8.44 33.32
CA LYS A 152 23.45 -7.31 32.38
C LYS A 152 22.94 -7.70 31.01
N LEU A 153 21.90 -7.01 30.55
CA LEU A 153 21.41 -7.17 29.18
C LEU A 153 22.48 -6.69 28.19
N VAL A 154 22.92 -7.59 27.30
CA VAL A 154 23.85 -7.25 26.22
C VAL A 154 23.15 -6.26 25.28
N LYS A 155 23.80 -5.14 24.95
CA LYS A 155 23.29 -4.22 23.92
C LYS A 155 23.70 -4.71 22.53
N GLY A 156 22.76 -4.81 21.60
CA GLY A 156 23.07 -5.18 20.21
C GLY A 156 21.83 -5.50 19.38
N ASN A 157 22.06 -5.77 18.10
CA ASN A 157 21.03 -6.18 17.15
C ASN A 157 21.14 -7.69 16.90
N PHE A 158 20.02 -8.40 17.03
CA PHE A 158 19.96 -9.85 16.97
C PHE A 158 18.90 -10.30 15.97
N VAL A 159 19.28 -11.19 15.07
CA VAL A 159 18.37 -11.86 14.14
C VAL A 159 17.58 -12.92 14.90
N VAL A 160 16.27 -12.82 14.85
CA VAL A 160 15.32 -13.81 15.36
C VAL A 160 15.13 -14.90 14.30
N VAL A 161 15.92 -15.98 14.40
CA VAL A 161 16.05 -16.99 13.34
C VAL A 161 14.70 -17.61 12.97
N ALA A 162 13.86 -17.94 13.96
CA ALA A 162 12.55 -18.52 13.73
C ALA A 162 11.61 -17.61 12.90
N ASN A 163 11.71 -16.29 13.06
CA ASN A 163 10.91 -15.34 12.28
C ASN A 163 11.37 -15.31 10.82
N VAL A 164 12.69 -15.35 10.58
CA VAL A 164 13.29 -15.39 9.25
C VAL A 164 12.92 -16.69 8.52
N GLU A 165 13.04 -17.83 9.19
CA GLU A 165 12.69 -19.15 8.63
C GLU A 165 11.22 -19.21 8.21
N ALA A 166 10.33 -18.69 9.05
CA ALA A 166 8.90 -18.61 8.78
C ALA A 166 8.61 -17.68 7.59
N ALA A 167 9.22 -16.50 7.53
CA ALA A 167 9.08 -15.56 6.41
C ALA A 167 9.60 -16.16 5.11
N ALA A 168 10.79 -16.77 5.13
CA ALA A 168 11.39 -17.40 3.98
C ALA A 168 10.52 -18.53 3.42
N LYS A 169 9.89 -19.33 4.29
CA LYS A 169 8.94 -20.36 3.88
C LYS A 169 7.77 -19.75 3.09
N VAL A 170 7.15 -18.71 3.63
CA VAL A 170 6.00 -18.03 3.00
C VAL A 170 6.40 -17.40 1.67
N VAL A 171 7.58 -16.77 1.59
CA VAL A 171 8.11 -16.22 0.35
C VAL A 171 8.34 -17.30 -0.70
N GLN A 172 8.97 -18.43 -0.33
CA GLN A 172 9.19 -19.54 -1.25
C GLN A 172 7.86 -20.14 -1.77
N GLU A 173 6.86 -20.28 -0.90
CA GLU A 173 5.54 -20.78 -1.28
C GLU A 173 4.81 -19.83 -2.24
N LYS A 174 4.93 -18.51 -2.04
CA LYS A 174 4.37 -17.53 -2.99
C LYS A 174 5.17 -17.49 -4.29
N ALA A 175 6.49 -17.49 -4.21
CA ALA A 175 7.40 -17.55 -5.35
C ALA A 175 7.06 -18.70 -6.29
N GLY A 176 6.93 -19.92 -5.76
CA GLY A 176 6.56 -21.10 -6.54
C GLY A 176 5.16 -21.08 -7.17
N LYS A 177 4.29 -20.13 -6.77
CA LYS A 177 2.95 -19.95 -7.37
C LYS A 177 2.93 -18.86 -8.44
N ILE A 178 3.74 -17.81 -8.28
CA ILE A 178 3.71 -16.63 -9.16
C ILE A 178 4.76 -16.69 -10.28
N MET A 179 5.81 -17.51 -10.12
CA MET A 179 6.88 -17.61 -11.11
C MET A 179 6.56 -18.73 -12.09
N THR A 180 6.21 -18.35 -13.31
CA THR A 180 5.87 -19.26 -14.41
C THR A 180 6.93 -19.27 -15.50
N SER A 181 7.71 -18.19 -15.64
CA SER A 181 8.82 -18.06 -16.59
C SER A 181 10.16 -17.83 -15.89
N ASP A 182 11.26 -17.96 -16.64
CA ASP A 182 12.62 -17.75 -16.12
C ASP A 182 12.91 -16.29 -15.78
N SER A 183 12.39 -15.36 -16.57
CA SER A 183 12.43 -13.91 -16.34
C SER A 183 11.69 -13.51 -15.06
N GLU A 184 10.57 -14.18 -14.76
CA GLU A 184 9.76 -13.91 -13.57
C GLU A 184 10.47 -14.28 -12.26
N ARG A 185 11.51 -15.12 -12.30
CA ARG A 185 12.31 -15.54 -11.14
C ARG A 185 13.33 -14.49 -10.67
N ILE A 186 13.47 -13.38 -11.39
CA ILE A 186 14.56 -12.42 -11.20
C ILE A 186 14.03 -11.07 -10.68
N PHE A 187 14.53 -10.63 -9.53
CA PHE A 187 14.02 -9.47 -8.79
C PHE A 187 15.15 -8.51 -8.42
N THR A 188 14.87 -7.21 -8.47
CA THR A 188 15.61 -6.24 -7.67
C THR A 188 15.10 -6.27 -6.23
N ARG A 189 15.81 -5.61 -5.32
CA ARG A 189 15.36 -5.42 -3.93
C ARG A 189 13.99 -4.74 -3.83
N GLU A 190 13.77 -3.71 -4.65
CA GLU A 190 12.52 -2.96 -4.70
C GLU A 190 11.35 -3.81 -5.22
N LEU A 191 11.56 -4.51 -6.34
CA LEU A 191 10.54 -5.40 -6.89
C LEU A 191 10.24 -6.57 -5.96
N PHE A 192 11.26 -7.09 -5.27
CA PHE A 192 11.08 -8.11 -4.25
C PHE A 192 10.20 -7.60 -3.11
N ASP A 193 10.49 -6.40 -2.59
CA ASP A 193 9.72 -5.81 -1.49
C ASP A 193 8.26 -5.61 -1.88
N THR A 194 7.98 -4.90 -2.97
CA THR A 194 6.62 -4.68 -3.49
C THR A 194 5.86 -5.99 -3.77
N THR A 195 6.57 -7.03 -4.22
CA THR A 195 5.97 -8.35 -4.48
C THR A 195 5.65 -9.12 -3.19
N PHE A 196 6.54 -9.10 -2.19
CA PHE A 196 6.48 -10.03 -1.06
C PHE A 196 6.06 -9.40 0.28
N ALA A 197 6.20 -8.09 0.47
CA ALA A 197 5.90 -7.37 1.71
C ALA A 197 4.50 -7.68 2.26
N SER A 198 3.47 -7.56 1.42
CA SER A 198 2.07 -7.83 1.80
C SER A 198 1.85 -9.26 2.29
N THR A 199 2.56 -10.22 1.70
CA THR A 199 2.55 -11.65 2.10
C THR A 199 3.14 -11.87 3.49
N LEU A 200 4.07 -11.00 3.88
CA LEU A 200 4.68 -10.99 5.21
C LEU A 200 3.88 -10.14 6.21
N GLY A 201 2.76 -9.57 5.79
CA GLY A 201 1.88 -8.74 6.61
C GLY A 201 2.47 -7.37 6.92
N VAL A 202 3.32 -6.83 6.03
CA VAL A 202 3.87 -5.46 6.08
C VAL A 202 3.55 -4.71 4.79
N ASN A 203 3.60 -3.39 4.85
CA ASN A 203 3.53 -2.55 3.66
C ASN A 203 4.88 -2.48 2.92
N ALA A 204 5.98 -2.50 3.68
CA ALA A 204 7.36 -2.53 3.18
C ALA A 204 8.26 -3.24 4.21
N LEU A 205 9.33 -3.88 3.75
CA LEU A 205 10.36 -4.47 4.60
C LEU A 205 11.41 -3.42 4.98
N SER A 206 11.84 -3.45 6.24
CA SER A 206 13.00 -2.66 6.66
C SER A 206 14.27 -3.11 5.91
N PRO A 207 15.26 -2.22 5.69
CA PRO A 207 16.50 -2.59 5.02
C PRO A 207 17.22 -3.78 5.69
N HIS A 208 17.16 -3.84 7.02
CA HIS A 208 17.69 -4.96 7.80
C HIS A 208 16.91 -6.25 7.55
N ASP A 209 15.58 -6.23 7.57
CA ASP A 209 14.77 -7.42 7.32
C ASP A 209 14.99 -7.96 5.92
N LEU A 210 15.03 -7.08 4.91
CA LEU A 210 15.27 -7.47 3.53
C LEU A 210 16.64 -8.15 3.38
N ASN A 211 17.71 -7.55 3.93
CA ASN A 211 19.05 -8.13 3.87
C ASN A 211 19.13 -9.50 4.56
N VAL A 212 18.52 -9.63 5.75
CA VAL A 212 18.49 -10.88 6.51
C VAL A 212 17.72 -11.96 5.76
N LEU A 213 16.56 -11.61 5.21
CA LEU A 213 15.70 -12.53 4.47
C LEU A 213 16.36 -13.02 3.17
N LEU A 214 16.91 -12.12 2.37
CA LEU A 214 17.62 -12.46 1.13
C LEU A 214 18.86 -13.32 1.40
N ARG A 215 19.59 -13.01 2.48
CA ARG A 215 20.74 -13.83 2.91
C ARG A 215 20.31 -15.23 3.32
N HIS A 216 19.21 -15.37 4.07
CA HIS A 216 18.70 -16.67 4.49
C HIS A 216 18.16 -17.50 3.30
N LEU A 217 17.40 -16.86 2.41
CA LEU A 217 16.86 -17.52 1.21
C LEU A 217 17.99 -18.10 0.34
N SER A 218 19.03 -17.32 0.09
CA SER A 218 20.17 -17.75 -0.73
C SER A 218 21.07 -18.76 -0.01
N ARG A 219 21.55 -18.44 1.19
CA ARG A 219 22.55 -19.25 1.91
C ARG A 219 21.98 -20.49 2.57
N ASP A 220 20.84 -20.36 3.25
CA ASP A 220 20.35 -21.37 4.18
C ASP A 220 19.28 -22.26 3.54
N ARG A 221 18.44 -21.69 2.69
CA ARG A 221 17.36 -22.40 1.98
C ARG A 221 17.74 -22.86 0.59
N ASN A 222 18.88 -22.38 0.05
CA ASN A 222 19.28 -22.64 -1.34
C ASN A 222 18.15 -22.32 -2.33
N ALA A 223 17.36 -21.28 -2.02
CA ALA A 223 16.15 -20.88 -2.74
C ALA A 223 16.46 -20.15 -4.05
N GLY A 224 17.69 -19.66 -4.19
CA GLY A 224 18.12 -18.77 -5.26
C GLY A 224 19.52 -18.22 -5.01
N ALA A 225 20.04 -17.50 -5.99
CA ALA A 225 21.24 -16.69 -5.86
C ALA A 225 20.88 -15.25 -5.47
N TYR A 226 21.70 -14.63 -4.63
CA TYR A 226 21.61 -13.21 -4.30
C TYR A 226 22.96 -12.56 -4.55
N ASP A 227 22.98 -11.56 -5.43
CA ASP A 227 24.13 -10.70 -5.62
C ASP A 227 23.96 -9.40 -4.82
N ALA A 228 24.80 -9.23 -3.80
CA ALA A 228 24.72 -8.08 -2.90
C ALA A 228 25.23 -6.78 -3.53
N GLU A 229 26.08 -6.87 -4.58
CA GLU A 229 26.61 -5.70 -5.28
C GLU A 229 25.54 -5.06 -6.16
N SER A 230 24.87 -5.84 -7.01
CA SER A 230 23.74 -5.34 -7.83
C SER A 230 22.40 -5.29 -7.09
N GLY A 231 22.27 -5.96 -5.95
CA GLY A 231 20.98 -6.11 -5.25
C GLY A 231 20.00 -7.03 -6.00
N THR A 232 20.48 -7.89 -6.89
CA THR A 232 19.64 -8.77 -7.70
C THR A 232 19.47 -10.15 -7.04
N VAL A 233 18.23 -10.64 -7.04
CA VAL A 233 17.83 -11.94 -6.50
C VAL A 233 17.30 -12.79 -7.65
N LYS A 234 17.83 -14.00 -7.82
CA LYS A 234 17.37 -14.97 -8.80
C LYS A 234 16.94 -16.25 -8.10
N PHE A 235 15.64 -16.54 -8.11
CA PHE A 235 15.14 -17.79 -7.54
C PHE A 235 15.54 -19.00 -8.38
N ALA A 236 15.79 -20.14 -7.73
CA ALA A 236 16.16 -21.39 -8.37
C ALA A 236 15.03 -21.90 -9.29
N ALA A 237 15.40 -22.59 -10.37
CA ALA A 237 14.44 -23.14 -11.30
C ALA A 237 13.76 -24.36 -10.68
N PRO A 238 12.53 -24.72 -11.11
CA PRO A 238 11.93 -25.98 -10.70
C PRO A 238 12.86 -27.17 -11.02
N GLY A 239 13.24 -27.92 -9.99
CA GLY A 239 14.15 -29.07 -10.13
C GLY A 239 15.65 -28.74 -10.13
N GLU A 240 16.02 -27.46 -10.02
CA GLU A 240 17.42 -27.04 -9.90
C GLU A 240 17.95 -27.28 -8.48
N ALA A 241 18.90 -28.21 -8.33
CA ALA A 241 19.46 -28.55 -7.03
C ALA A 241 20.42 -27.48 -6.48
N THR A 242 21.06 -26.70 -7.35
CA THR A 242 22.00 -25.62 -7.00
C THR A 242 21.67 -24.39 -7.84
N PRO A 243 21.26 -23.27 -7.25
CA PRO A 243 20.88 -22.07 -7.99
C PRO A 243 22.05 -21.57 -8.84
N SER A 244 21.76 -21.31 -10.12
CA SER A 244 22.65 -20.59 -11.01
C SER A 244 22.99 -19.20 -10.46
N PRO A 245 24.24 -18.72 -10.62
CA PRO A 245 24.63 -17.39 -10.20
C PRO A 245 23.88 -16.32 -11.02
N VAL A 246 23.73 -15.14 -10.42
CA VAL A 246 23.17 -13.97 -11.10
C VAL A 246 24.13 -13.54 -12.22
N THR A 247 23.60 -13.38 -13.43
CA THR A 247 24.34 -12.91 -14.61
C THR A 247 24.05 -11.43 -14.90
N LYS A 248 24.78 -10.83 -15.84
CA LYS A 248 24.55 -9.45 -16.27
C LYS A 248 23.19 -9.26 -16.93
N GLU A 249 22.75 -10.28 -17.65
CA GLU A 249 21.45 -10.34 -18.29
C GLU A 249 20.35 -10.36 -17.23
N ASP A 250 20.52 -11.13 -16.16
CA ASP A 250 19.58 -11.16 -15.04
C ASP A 250 19.42 -9.77 -14.40
N ILE A 251 20.52 -9.04 -14.19
CA ILE A 251 20.48 -7.67 -13.64
C ILE A 251 19.65 -6.74 -14.55
N SER A 252 19.85 -6.82 -15.87
CA SER A 252 19.08 -6.02 -16.83
C SER A 252 17.59 -6.39 -16.84
N ILE A 253 17.26 -7.68 -16.76
CA ILE A 253 15.87 -8.16 -16.65
C ILE A 253 15.23 -7.66 -15.35
N ALA A 254 15.94 -7.75 -14.23
CA ALA A 254 15.46 -7.27 -12.93
C ALA A 254 15.12 -5.78 -12.98
N SER A 255 16.02 -4.97 -13.54
CA SER A 255 15.82 -3.52 -13.70
C SER A 255 14.65 -3.20 -14.62
N LEU A 256 14.51 -3.90 -15.76
CA LEU A 256 13.38 -3.75 -16.67
C LEU A 256 12.05 -4.03 -15.98
N ARG A 257 11.94 -5.15 -15.26
CA ARG A 257 10.72 -5.51 -14.53
C ARG A 257 10.37 -4.48 -13.46
N THR A 258 11.37 -3.98 -12.75
CA THR A 258 11.19 -2.94 -11.73
C THR A 258 10.65 -1.66 -12.36
N LEU A 259 11.18 -1.28 -13.52
CA LEU A 259 10.77 -0.08 -14.25
C LEU A 259 9.34 -0.17 -14.76
N ILE A 260 8.96 -1.32 -15.31
CA ILE A 260 7.57 -1.59 -15.73
C ILE A 260 6.64 -1.48 -14.51
N ALA A 261 7.02 -2.10 -13.39
CA ALA A 261 6.23 -2.08 -12.16
C ALA A 261 6.10 -0.67 -11.56
N SER A 262 7.10 0.21 -11.73
CA SER A 262 7.06 1.58 -11.20
C SER A 262 6.27 2.55 -12.09
N LEU A 263 6.13 2.29 -13.39
CA LEU A 263 5.35 3.14 -14.30
C LEU A 263 3.85 3.10 -14.03
N GLN A 264 3.30 1.93 -13.70
CA GLN A 264 1.85 1.79 -13.53
C GLN A 264 1.30 2.71 -12.41
N PRO A 265 1.86 2.74 -11.19
CA PRO A 265 1.44 3.68 -10.16
C PRO A 265 1.58 5.15 -10.57
N GLN A 266 2.62 5.51 -11.35
CA GLN A 266 2.81 6.87 -11.85
C GLN A 266 1.71 7.27 -12.85
N ILE A 267 1.34 6.37 -13.76
CA ILE A 267 0.24 6.53 -14.71
C ILE A 267 -1.08 6.72 -13.97
N ASP A 268 -1.36 5.90 -12.95
CA ASP A 268 -2.57 5.99 -12.14
C ASP A 268 -2.63 7.34 -11.39
N HIS A 269 -1.51 7.77 -10.81
CA HIS A 269 -1.40 9.07 -10.14
C HIS A 269 -1.65 10.25 -11.10
N LEU A 270 -1.02 10.24 -12.28
CA LEU A 270 -1.23 11.27 -13.31
C LEU A 270 -2.69 11.32 -13.79
N THR A 271 -3.30 10.15 -13.98
CA THR A 271 -4.72 10.04 -14.38
C THR A 271 -5.65 10.66 -13.34
N ASN A 272 -5.44 10.35 -12.06
CA ASN A 272 -6.19 10.95 -10.96
C ASN A 272 -5.97 12.47 -10.86
N ARG A 273 -4.73 12.92 -11.09
CA ARG A 273 -4.39 14.35 -11.09
C ARG A 273 -5.09 15.10 -12.22
N ILE A 274 -5.12 14.55 -13.43
CA ILE A 274 -5.84 15.10 -14.59
C ILE A 274 -7.33 15.22 -14.27
N SER A 275 -7.96 14.18 -13.73
CA SER A 275 -9.37 14.20 -13.33
C SER A 275 -9.68 15.31 -12.30
N THR A 276 -8.80 15.49 -11.31
CA THR A 276 -8.92 16.53 -10.28
C THR A 276 -8.79 17.94 -10.87
N LEU A 277 -7.82 18.15 -11.76
CA LEU A 277 -7.59 19.43 -12.43
C LEU A 277 -8.75 19.79 -13.37
N ASP A 278 -9.29 18.80 -14.07
CA ASP A 278 -10.44 18.94 -14.95
C ASP A 278 -11.71 19.33 -14.18
N ALA A 279 -11.96 18.71 -13.03
CA ALA A 279 -13.05 19.12 -12.12
C ALA A 279 -12.83 20.55 -11.57
N THR A 280 -11.59 20.90 -11.23
CA THR A 280 -11.23 22.24 -10.74
C THR A 280 -11.46 23.31 -11.81
N ALA A 281 -11.06 23.04 -13.06
CA ALA A 281 -11.28 23.92 -14.19
C ALA A 281 -12.78 24.17 -14.42
N ARG A 282 -13.60 23.10 -14.43
CA ARG A 282 -15.06 23.21 -14.58
C ARG A 282 -15.72 24.03 -13.46
N SER A 283 -15.34 23.82 -12.20
CA SER A 283 -15.86 24.62 -11.08
C SER A 283 -15.48 26.09 -11.21
N ALA A 284 -14.22 26.37 -11.60
CA ALA A 284 -13.75 27.73 -11.78
C ALA A 284 -14.48 28.46 -12.93
N VAL A 285 -14.82 27.76 -14.02
CA VAL A 285 -15.66 28.32 -15.11
C VAL A 285 -17.07 28.64 -14.61
N ALA A 286 -17.71 27.73 -13.86
CA ALA A 286 -19.03 27.96 -13.27
C ALA A 286 -19.05 29.16 -12.30
N GLU A 287 -17.98 29.34 -11.53
CA GLU A 287 -17.77 30.47 -10.62
C GLU A 287 -17.29 31.76 -11.31
N LYS A 288 -17.13 31.76 -12.65
CA LYS A 288 -16.59 32.87 -13.46
C LYS A 288 -15.16 33.30 -13.07
N GLN A 289 -14.37 32.38 -12.51
CA GLN A 289 -12.96 32.58 -12.13
C GLN A 289 -12.02 32.15 -13.27
N LEU A 290 -12.02 32.91 -14.37
CA LEU A 290 -11.31 32.52 -15.61
C LEU A 290 -9.81 32.29 -15.44
N LEU A 291 -9.12 33.11 -14.63
CA LEU A 291 -7.68 32.94 -14.38
C LEU A 291 -7.36 31.61 -13.68
N LYS A 292 -8.23 31.19 -12.74
CA LYS A 292 -8.10 29.92 -12.03
C LYS A 292 -8.40 28.74 -12.97
N ALA A 293 -9.43 28.87 -13.82
CA ALA A 293 -9.73 27.88 -14.85
C ALA A 293 -8.56 27.70 -15.81
N LYS A 294 -8.01 28.78 -16.36
CA LYS A 294 -6.86 28.76 -17.28
C LYS A 294 -5.63 28.12 -16.65
N THR A 295 -5.34 28.43 -15.39
CA THR A 295 -4.21 27.82 -14.66
C THR A 295 -4.42 26.31 -14.48
N ALA A 296 -5.63 25.88 -14.11
CA ALA A 296 -5.96 24.47 -13.96
C ALA A 296 -5.86 23.71 -15.29
N LEU A 297 -6.32 24.31 -16.40
CA LEU A 297 -6.20 23.75 -17.75
C LEU A 297 -4.74 23.63 -18.21
N ARG A 298 -3.90 24.65 -17.96
CA ARG A 298 -2.46 24.57 -18.24
C ARG A 298 -1.80 23.41 -17.51
N GLN A 299 -2.10 23.26 -16.22
CA GLN A 299 -1.60 22.13 -15.42
C GLN A 299 -2.13 20.78 -15.92
N LYS A 300 -3.41 20.72 -16.32
CA LYS A 300 -4.03 19.52 -16.90
C LYS A 300 -3.31 19.12 -18.19
N LYS A 301 -3.03 20.07 -19.08
CA LYS A 301 -2.34 19.80 -20.34
C LYS A 301 -0.93 19.29 -20.12
N ALA A 302 -0.16 19.93 -19.24
CA ALA A 302 1.17 19.44 -18.87
C ALA A 302 1.14 18.02 -18.31
N ALA A 303 0.19 17.72 -17.41
CA ALA A 303 0.01 16.38 -16.86
C ALA A 303 -0.41 15.36 -17.93
N THR A 304 -1.22 15.76 -18.90
CA THR A 304 -1.66 14.92 -20.03
C THR A 304 -0.50 14.55 -20.95
N THR A 305 0.34 15.52 -21.32
CA THR A 305 1.55 15.26 -22.11
C THR A 305 2.51 14.31 -21.37
N LYS A 306 2.67 14.48 -20.05
CA LYS A 306 3.47 13.55 -19.23
C LYS A 306 2.88 12.14 -19.21
N LEU A 307 1.56 12.02 -19.07
CA LEU A 307 0.84 10.74 -19.10
C LEU A 307 1.03 10.02 -20.46
N GLU A 308 0.90 10.74 -21.57
CA GLU A 308 1.12 10.20 -22.92
C GLU A 308 2.54 9.66 -23.09
N LYS A 309 3.56 10.45 -22.69
CA LYS A 309 4.97 10.02 -22.73
C LYS A 309 5.19 8.75 -21.89
N ARG A 310 4.72 8.74 -20.63
CA ARG A 310 4.90 7.59 -19.71
C ARG A 310 4.17 6.33 -20.21
N THR A 311 2.96 6.48 -20.76
CA THR A 311 2.18 5.36 -21.33
C THR A 311 2.87 4.78 -22.55
N ALA A 312 3.44 5.62 -23.43
CA ALA A 312 4.21 5.17 -24.58
C ALA A 312 5.48 4.41 -24.15
N THR A 313 6.19 4.91 -23.13
CA THR A 313 7.36 4.22 -22.56
C THR A 313 6.98 2.86 -21.97
N LEU A 314 5.88 2.77 -21.21
CA LEU A 314 5.40 1.50 -20.65
C LEU A 314 5.16 0.46 -21.76
N ALA A 315 4.42 0.83 -22.80
CA ALA A 315 4.13 -0.08 -23.92
C ALA A 315 5.41 -0.59 -24.63
N GLN A 316 6.42 0.27 -24.76
CA GLN A 316 7.70 -0.11 -25.35
C GLN A 316 8.50 -1.06 -24.44
N LEU A 317 8.51 -0.82 -23.13
CA LEU A 317 9.18 -1.69 -22.16
C LEU A 317 8.51 -3.06 -22.07
N GLU A 318 7.18 -3.11 -22.13
CA GLU A 318 6.41 -4.37 -22.16
C GLU A 318 6.69 -5.17 -23.44
N ASP A 319 6.77 -4.53 -24.61
CA ASP A 319 7.16 -5.19 -25.87
C ASP A 319 8.60 -5.75 -25.79
N VAL A 320 9.53 -4.99 -25.22
CA VAL A 320 10.90 -5.46 -24.96
C VAL A 320 10.90 -6.65 -24.01
N TYR A 321 10.14 -6.58 -22.93
CA TYR A 321 10.03 -7.66 -21.94
C TYR A 321 9.46 -8.94 -22.59
N ALA A 322 8.39 -8.84 -23.36
CA ALA A 322 7.78 -9.97 -24.08
C ALA A 322 8.78 -10.64 -25.05
N LYS A 323 9.60 -9.86 -25.76
CA LYS A 323 10.68 -10.39 -26.61
C LYS A 323 11.75 -11.12 -25.82
N ILE A 324 12.10 -10.62 -24.62
CA ILE A 324 13.05 -11.28 -23.73
C ILE A 324 12.48 -12.60 -23.21
N GLU A 325 11.21 -12.66 -22.80
CA GLU A 325 10.58 -13.90 -22.37
C GLU A 325 10.60 -14.96 -23.47
N GLN A 326 10.20 -14.58 -24.70
CA GLN A 326 10.27 -15.47 -25.86
C GLN A 326 11.70 -15.93 -26.18
N ALA A 327 12.71 -15.06 -26.00
CA ALA A 327 14.11 -15.39 -26.26
C ALA A 327 14.76 -16.23 -25.18
N ALA A 328 14.29 -16.12 -23.93
CA ALA A 328 14.71 -16.97 -22.82
C ALA A 328 14.33 -18.43 -23.08
N ASP A 329 13.15 -18.66 -23.63
CA ASP A 329 12.70 -19.99 -24.04
C ASP A 329 13.55 -20.57 -25.20
N GLN A 330 14.12 -19.70 -26.05
CA GLN A 330 14.81 -20.08 -27.30
C GLN A 330 16.35 -19.98 -27.24
N VAL A 331 16.94 -19.68 -26.08
CA VAL A 331 18.40 -19.55 -25.82
C VAL A 331 19.06 -18.36 -26.55
N GLN A 332 18.29 -17.32 -26.93
CA GLN A 332 18.79 -16.16 -27.69
C GLN A 332 18.73 -14.82 -26.94
N ILE A 333 18.75 -14.86 -25.60
CA ILE A 333 18.58 -13.68 -24.73
C ILE A 333 19.57 -12.56 -25.06
N VAL A 334 20.86 -12.88 -25.22
CA VAL A 334 21.93 -11.87 -25.39
C VAL A 334 21.68 -10.98 -26.61
N ARG A 335 21.32 -11.58 -27.75
CA ARG A 335 21.05 -10.85 -28.99
C ARG A 335 19.84 -9.92 -28.85
N VAL A 336 18.80 -10.40 -28.16
CA VAL A 336 17.59 -9.59 -27.92
C VAL A 336 17.90 -8.46 -26.95
N LEU A 337 18.66 -8.69 -25.88
CA LEU A 337 19.07 -7.64 -24.96
C LEU A 337 19.95 -6.58 -25.64
N GLU A 338 20.84 -6.96 -26.54
CA GLU A 338 21.63 -6.00 -27.34
C GLU A 338 20.73 -5.14 -28.24
N GLN A 339 19.77 -5.76 -28.92
CA GLN A 339 18.81 -5.05 -29.78
C GLN A 339 17.87 -4.14 -28.97
N SER A 340 17.33 -4.64 -27.87
CA SER A 340 16.49 -3.90 -26.94
C SER A 340 17.25 -2.75 -26.28
N GLY A 341 18.52 -2.96 -25.95
CA GLY A 341 19.39 -1.92 -25.42
C GLY A 341 19.59 -0.74 -26.37
N GLN A 342 19.62 -0.98 -27.68
CA GLN A 342 19.64 0.10 -28.68
C GLN A 342 18.31 0.86 -28.74
N ALA A 343 17.18 0.16 -28.66
CA ALA A 343 15.85 0.78 -28.59
C ALA A 343 15.69 1.64 -27.34
N LEU A 344 16.10 1.11 -26.17
CA LEU A 344 16.08 1.82 -24.89
C LEU A 344 17.04 3.03 -24.89
N LYS A 345 18.21 2.89 -25.51
CA LYS A 345 19.15 4.00 -25.67
C LYS A 345 18.60 5.09 -26.60
N SER A 346 17.81 4.73 -27.61
CA SER A 346 17.09 5.72 -28.43
C SER A 346 16.03 6.46 -27.63
N LEU A 347 15.37 5.80 -26.67
CA LEU A 347 14.40 6.43 -25.76
C LEU A 347 15.10 7.35 -24.77
N ASN A 348 16.21 6.90 -24.18
CA ASN A 348 17.03 7.73 -23.31
C ASN A 348 17.65 8.92 -24.05
N ALA A 349 18.06 8.76 -25.31
CA ALA A 349 18.59 9.85 -26.13
C ALA A 349 17.52 10.89 -26.52
N GLN A 350 16.26 10.49 -26.68
CA GLN A 350 15.13 11.43 -26.82
C GLN A 350 14.84 12.19 -25.51
N THR A 351 15.32 11.67 -24.37
CA THR A 351 15.11 12.22 -23.03
C THR A 351 16.34 12.94 -22.46
N GLY A 352 17.56 12.71 -23.00
CA GLY A 352 18.77 13.47 -22.68
C GLY A 352 20.09 12.71 -22.43
N GLY A 353 20.16 11.38 -22.54
CA GLY A 353 21.35 10.59 -22.13
C GLY A 353 21.97 9.65 -23.17
N VAL A 354 23.30 9.40 -23.11
CA VAL A 354 24.04 8.45 -23.98
C VAL A 354 24.90 7.48 -23.17
N GLU A 355 24.37 6.32 -22.76
CA GLU A 355 25.11 5.35 -21.91
C GLU A 355 24.98 3.86 -22.33
N LYS A 356 25.60 2.91 -21.61
CA LYS A 356 25.49 1.45 -21.88
C LYS A 356 24.15 0.91 -21.38
N VAL A 357 23.68 -0.25 -21.85
CA VAL A 357 22.32 -0.76 -21.56
C VAL A 357 21.98 -0.83 -20.06
N GLN A 358 22.90 -1.28 -19.21
CA GLN A 358 22.69 -1.30 -17.75
C GLN A 358 22.61 0.13 -17.18
N ASP A 359 23.55 0.98 -17.55
CA ASP A 359 23.59 2.40 -17.19
C ASP A 359 22.36 3.17 -17.72
N VAL A 360 21.84 2.82 -18.89
CA VAL A 360 20.62 3.39 -19.51
C VAL A 360 19.39 3.02 -18.70
N MET A 361 19.32 1.80 -18.15
CA MET A 361 18.20 1.39 -17.31
C MET A 361 18.27 2.02 -15.92
N GLU A 362 19.48 2.23 -15.39
CA GLU A 362 19.68 2.95 -14.13
C GLU A 362 19.39 4.44 -14.29
N GLY A 363 19.88 5.09 -15.35
CA GLY A 363 19.55 6.48 -15.68
C GLY A 363 18.06 6.66 -15.96
N LEU A 364 17.42 5.72 -16.67
CA LEU A 364 15.95 5.75 -16.86
C LEU A 364 15.21 5.55 -15.53
N ARG A 365 15.77 4.78 -14.59
CA ARG A 365 15.24 4.67 -13.22
C ARG A 365 15.43 6.00 -12.48
N GLU A 366 16.59 6.63 -12.52
CA GLU A 366 16.84 7.94 -11.88
C GLU A 366 15.89 9.02 -12.43
N ASP A 367 15.81 9.17 -13.77
CA ASP A 367 14.87 10.08 -14.46
C ASP A 367 13.38 9.75 -14.19
N MET A 368 13.09 8.56 -13.67
CA MET A 368 11.74 8.13 -13.27
C MET A 368 11.50 8.15 -11.77
N MET A 369 12.56 8.10 -10.95
CA MET A 369 12.55 8.18 -9.50
C MET A 369 12.67 9.62 -9.01
N ASP A 370 12.92 10.60 -9.88
CA ASP A 370 12.64 12.03 -9.67
C ASP A 370 11.11 12.27 -9.50
N THR A 371 10.56 11.64 -8.46
CA THR A 371 9.13 11.59 -8.09
C THR A 371 8.90 12.17 -6.70
N GLU A 372 9.82 13.03 -6.24
CA GLU A 372 9.58 14.02 -5.18
C GLU A 372 9.59 15.47 -5.70
N ASP A 373 9.22 15.66 -6.97
CA ASP A 373 8.78 16.94 -7.54
C ASP A 373 7.42 17.44 -6.96
N MET A 374 7.01 16.94 -5.80
CA MET A 374 5.67 17.14 -5.23
C MET A 374 5.52 18.49 -4.49
N SER A 375 6.60 19.24 -4.20
CA SER A 375 6.49 20.59 -3.60
C SER A 375 7.08 21.72 -4.44
N ASN A 376 8.03 21.43 -5.35
CA ASN A 376 8.65 22.46 -6.19
C ASN A 376 8.03 22.60 -7.59
N ALA A 377 7.27 21.61 -8.07
CA ALA A 377 6.61 21.68 -9.38
C ALA A 377 5.47 22.72 -9.46
N ILE A 378 5.11 23.42 -8.37
CA ILE A 378 4.23 24.59 -8.49
C ILE A 378 4.97 25.78 -9.11
N ASN A 379 6.30 25.87 -8.95
CA ASN A 379 7.12 26.96 -9.49
C ASN A 379 7.87 26.57 -10.77
N GLU A 380 8.07 25.28 -11.04
CA GLU A 380 8.86 24.80 -12.18
C GLU A 380 8.02 24.19 -13.31
N VAL A 381 6.72 24.52 -13.39
CA VAL A 381 6.01 24.47 -14.69
C VAL A 381 6.59 25.58 -15.56
N ALA A 382 7.77 25.28 -16.11
CA ALA A 382 8.47 26.10 -17.06
C ALA A 382 7.50 26.46 -18.19
N MET A 383 7.43 27.75 -18.44
CA MET A 383 6.55 28.46 -19.38
C MET A 383 6.81 28.13 -20.87
N GLY A 384 7.18 26.88 -21.21
CA GLY A 384 7.72 26.52 -22.52
C GLY A 384 7.22 25.23 -23.18
N GLU A 385 6.56 24.30 -22.47
CA GLU A 385 6.10 23.02 -23.07
C GLU A 385 4.59 22.93 -23.33
N VAL A 386 3.80 23.92 -22.91
CA VAL A 386 2.35 23.89 -23.08
C VAL A 386 1.94 24.86 -24.20
N ASP A 387 1.21 24.36 -25.19
CA ASP A 387 0.59 25.21 -26.21
C ASP A 387 -0.55 26.02 -25.57
N GLU A 388 -0.31 27.33 -25.39
CA GLU A 388 -1.29 28.26 -24.83
C GLU A 388 -2.53 28.42 -25.73
N GLY A 389 -2.42 28.14 -27.03
CA GLY A 389 -3.55 28.16 -27.97
C GLY A 389 -4.55 27.05 -27.65
N GLU A 390 -4.07 25.82 -27.48
CA GLU A 390 -4.92 24.68 -27.10
C GLU A 390 -5.60 24.88 -25.74
N VAL A 391 -4.92 25.53 -24.78
CA VAL A 391 -5.50 25.85 -23.47
C VAL A 391 -6.63 26.88 -23.59
N GLU A 392 -6.50 27.87 -24.48
CA GLU A 392 -7.53 28.87 -24.72
C GLU A 392 -8.75 28.27 -25.44
N ASP A 393 -8.52 27.43 -26.44
CA ASP A 393 -9.58 26.70 -27.15
C ASP A 393 -10.39 25.80 -26.19
N GLU A 394 -9.70 25.10 -25.27
CA GLU A 394 -10.36 24.28 -24.25
C GLU A 394 -11.16 25.13 -23.25
N LEU A 395 -10.64 26.31 -22.86
CA LEU A 395 -11.35 27.25 -22.01
C LEU A 395 -12.63 27.76 -22.70
N GLU A 396 -12.55 28.16 -23.96
CA GLU A 396 -13.69 28.62 -24.75
C GLU A 396 -14.75 27.51 -24.88
N ALA A 397 -14.32 26.26 -25.10
CA ALA A 397 -15.22 25.12 -25.14
C ALA A 397 -15.93 24.90 -23.79
N LEU A 398 -15.23 24.97 -22.66
CA LEU A 398 -15.83 24.85 -21.33
C LEU A 398 -16.81 25.99 -21.02
N GLU A 399 -16.47 27.23 -21.39
CA GLU A 399 -17.37 28.37 -21.24
C GLU A 399 -18.65 28.20 -22.06
N LYS A 400 -18.55 27.69 -23.30
CA LYS A 400 -19.70 27.45 -24.15
C LYS A 400 -20.63 26.41 -23.53
N VAL A 401 -20.07 25.29 -23.05
CA VAL A 401 -20.84 24.24 -22.37
C VAL A 401 -21.55 24.79 -21.13
N GLU A 402 -20.89 25.62 -20.31
CA GLU A 402 -21.52 26.22 -19.13
C GLU A 402 -22.60 27.24 -19.51
N LYS A 403 -22.37 28.07 -20.53
CA LYS A 403 -23.38 29.00 -21.07
C LYS A 403 -24.62 28.27 -21.57
N ASP A 404 -24.45 27.15 -22.27
CA ASP A 404 -25.55 26.34 -22.78
C ASP A 404 -26.31 25.64 -21.64
N LYS A 405 -25.60 25.21 -20.59
CA LYS A 405 -26.20 24.66 -19.37
C LYS A 405 -27.03 25.68 -18.60
N ILE A 406 -26.55 26.92 -18.47
CA ILE A 406 -27.29 28.02 -17.86
C ILE A 406 -28.57 28.32 -18.66
N LYS A 407 -28.46 28.45 -20.00
CA LYS A 407 -29.63 28.68 -20.87
C LYS A 407 -30.66 27.54 -20.80
N ALA A 408 -30.19 26.29 -20.72
CA ALA A 408 -31.08 25.14 -20.57
C ALA A 408 -31.83 25.16 -19.23
N LYS A 409 -31.14 25.54 -18.14
CA LYS A 409 -31.75 25.70 -16.82
C LYS A 409 -32.79 26.83 -16.81
N GLU A 410 -32.45 27.99 -17.37
CA GLU A 410 -33.39 29.12 -17.50
C GLU A 410 -34.62 28.75 -18.34
N ARG A 411 -34.43 27.98 -19.42
CA ARG A 411 -35.55 27.47 -20.24
C ARG A 411 -36.45 26.53 -19.43
N ALA A 412 -35.87 25.57 -18.71
CA ALA A 412 -36.61 24.63 -17.90
C ALA A 412 -37.37 25.33 -16.74
N GLU A 413 -36.75 26.32 -16.09
CA GLU A 413 -37.40 27.13 -15.06
C GLU A 413 -38.58 27.94 -15.63
N ARG A 414 -38.45 28.49 -16.84
CA ARG A 414 -39.53 29.20 -17.51
C ARG A 414 -40.66 28.26 -17.92
N GLU A 415 -40.35 27.11 -18.51
CA GLU A 415 -41.35 26.11 -18.90
C GLU A 415 -42.13 25.60 -17.67
N ALA A 416 -41.44 25.29 -16.57
CA ALA A 416 -42.08 24.89 -15.31
C ALA A 416 -42.97 26.00 -14.72
N LYS A 417 -42.57 27.26 -14.87
CA LYS A 417 -43.38 28.41 -14.42
C LYS A 417 -44.62 28.61 -15.29
N GLU A 418 -44.49 28.49 -16.60
CA GLU A 418 -45.61 28.57 -17.55
C GLU A 418 -46.62 27.43 -17.33
N GLU A 419 -46.14 26.22 -17.04
CA GLU A 419 -46.98 25.05 -16.72
C GLU A 419 -47.76 25.26 -15.41
N LEU A 420 -47.09 25.75 -14.36
CA LEU A 420 -47.74 26.13 -13.10
C LEU A 420 -48.79 27.24 -13.26
N GLU A 421 -48.51 28.26 -14.08
CA GLU A 421 -49.44 29.34 -14.37
C GLU A 421 -50.65 28.84 -15.20
N ALA A 422 -50.43 27.92 -16.15
CA ALA A 422 -51.48 27.28 -16.93
C ALA A 422 -52.40 26.41 -16.06
N GLU A 423 -51.84 25.56 -15.20
CA GLU A 423 -52.62 24.75 -14.24
C GLU A 423 -53.43 25.64 -13.28
N ALA A 424 -52.84 26.73 -12.78
CA ALA A 424 -53.53 27.66 -11.90
C ALA A 424 -54.68 28.38 -12.63
N ARG A 425 -54.51 28.68 -13.91
CA ARG A 425 -55.56 29.28 -14.74
C ARG A 425 -56.68 28.29 -15.05
N GLU A 426 -56.35 27.05 -15.39
CA GLU A 426 -57.33 25.99 -15.65
C GLU A 426 -58.17 25.72 -14.39
N LYS A 427 -57.54 25.65 -13.21
CA LYS A 427 -58.26 25.54 -11.93
C LYS A 427 -59.25 26.69 -11.70
N ARG A 428 -58.83 27.94 -11.92
CA ARG A 428 -59.72 29.10 -11.80
C ARG A 428 -60.88 29.05 -12.78
N GLU A 429 -60.63 28.69 -14.03
CA GLU A 429 -61.67 28.56 -15.05
C GLU A 429 -62.66 27.43 -14.69
N THR A 430 -62.20 26.32 -14.11
CA THR A 430 -63.09 25.26 -13.59
C THR A 430 -63.91 25.70 -12.38
N GLU A 431 -63.32 26.43 -11.44
CA GLU A 431 -64.02 26.97 -10.26
C GLU A 431 -65.10 27.99 -10.67
N GLU A 432 -64.79 28.90 -11.61
CA GLU A 432 -65.75 29.87 -12.15
C GLU A 432 -66.90 29.19 -12.94
N ALA A 433 -66.58 28.13 -13.70
CA ALA A 433 -67.57 27.33 -14.41
C ALA A 433 -68.50 26.56 -13.45
N GLU A 434 -67.98 26.04 -12.34
CA GLU A 434 -68.79 25.42 -11.30
C GLU A 434 -69.70 26.44 -10.57
N GLU A 435 -69.19 27.62 -10.25
CA GLU A 435 -69.97 28.68 -9.58
C GLU A 435 -71.11 29.20 -10.49
N THR A 436 -70.83 29.42 -11.77
CA THR A 436 -71.86 29.83 -12.75
C THR A 436 -72.91 28.75 -12.95
N ARG A 437 -72.52 27.48 -12.99
CA ARG A 437 -73.47 26.35 -13.06
C ARG A 437 -74.35 26.28 -11.81
N ALA A 438 -73.79 26.51 -10.62
CA ALA A 438 -74.55 26.56 -9.37
C ALA A 438 -75.60 27.70 -9.38
N ARG A 439 -75.21 28.91 -9.83
CA ARG A 439 -76.15 30.04 -9.97
C ARG A 439 -77.28 29.78 -10.98
N LEU A 440 -76.98 29.10 -12.09
CA LEU A 440 -78.00 28.73 -13.09
C LEU A 440 -79.00 27.71 -12.51
N THR A 441 -78.52 26.72 -11.75
CA THR A 441 -79.42 25.76 -11.08
C THR A 441 -80.29 26.42 -10.01
N GLU A 442 -79.80 27.45 -9.33
CA GLU A 442 -80.58 28.26 -8.38
C GLU A 442 -81.67 29.05 -9.10
N LEU A 443 -81.37 29.66 -10.25
CA LEU A 443 -82.35 30.37 -11.09
C LEU A 443 -83.42 29.45 -11.71
N GLU A 444 -83.05 28.23 -12.13
CA GLU A 444 -84.02 27.25 -12.63
C GLU A 444 -84.98 26.76 -11.53
N SER A 445 -84.52 26.72 -10.27
CA SER A 445 -85.40 26.38 -9.13
C SER A 445 -86.45 27.46 -8.83
N VAL A 446 -86.18 28.71 -9.24
CA VAL A 446 -87.12 29.85 -9.10
C VAL A 446 -88.13 29.90 -10.26
N ALA A 447 -87.84 29.28 -11.41
CA ALA A 447 -88.68 29.35 -12.61
C ALA A 447 -89.76 28.26 -12.75
N LYS A 448 -89.83 27.27 -11.85
CA LYS A 448 -90.88 26.23 -11.86
C LYS A 448 -92.01 26.52 -10.87
N VAL A 449 -93.05 27.22 -11.34
CA VAL A 449 -94.42 27.10 -10.84
C VAL A 449 -95.26 26.46 -11.97
N PRO A 450 -95.95 25.33 -11.74
CA PRO A 450 -96.49 24.52 -12.83
C PRO A 450 -97.91 24.96 -13.23
N ASP A 451 -98.18 24.94 -14.53
CA ASP A 451 -99.54 24.98 -15.07
C ASP A 451 -99.74 23.79 -16.02
N GLY A 452 -100.91 23.16 -15.91
CA GLY A 452 -101.30 22.07 -16.79
C GLY A 452 -102.30 21.12 -16.16
N GLN A 453 -103.57 21.25 -16.53
CA GLN A 453 -104.47 20.10 -16.77
C GLN A 453 -105.74 20.51 -17.51
N VAL A 454 -105.86 20.08 -18.77
CA VAL A 454 -107.14 19.78 -19.44
C VAL A 454 -106.88 18.56 -20.32
N ASP A 455 -107.51 17.42 -20.05
CA ASP A 455 -108.75 17.06 -20.75
C ASP A 455 -109.28 15.67 -20.32
N ALA A 456 -110.61 15.56 -20.32
CA ALA A 456 -111.40 14.41 -20.79
C ALA A 456 -112.64 14.08 -19.92
N GLN A 457 -113.77 14.03 -20.64
CA GLN A 457 -114.97 13.21 -20.47
C GLN A 457 -116.26 13.91 -19.99
N MET A 458 -117.09 14.26 -20.99
CA MET A 458 -118.54 14.23 -20.86
C MET A 458 -119.04 12.77 -20.87
N LYS A 459 -119.85 12.40 -19.88
CA LYS A 459 -120.95 11.44 -19.99
C LYS A 459 -122.04 11.82 -19.01
N ASP A 460 -123.25 11.92 -19.55
CA ASP A 460 -124.59 11.66 -18.98
C ASP A 460 -124.95 12.32 -17.63
N ALA A 461 -126.15 12.79 -17.33
CA ALA A 461 -127.42 13.07 -18.00
C ALA A 461 -128.33 13.42 -16.81
N GLU A 462 -129.02 14.56 -16.89
CA GLU A 462 -130.34 14.85 -16.30
C GLU A 462 -130.78 14.38 -14.89
N GLN A 463 -131.40 15.37 -14.20
CA GLN A 463 -132.41 15.31 -13.12
C GLN A 463 -131.85 15.05 -11.70
N GLU A 464 -132.29 15.73 -10.64
CA GLU A 464 -133.55 16.46 -10.39
C GLU A 464 -133.39 17.39 -9.17
N ALA A 465 -134.18 18.48 -9.18
CA ALA A 465 -134.72 19.28 -8.06
C ALA A 465 -134.17 19.11 -6.62
N ALA A 466 -133.65 20.20 -6.05
CA ALA A 466 -134.20 20.94 -4.89
C ALA A 466 -133.25 22.05 -4.46
#